data_AF-A0A9D9L526-F1
#
_entry.id   AF-A0A9D9L526-F1
#
_cell.length_a   1.000
_cell.length_b   1.000
_cell.length_c   1.000
_cell.angle_alpha   90.00
_cell.angle_beta   90.00
_cell.angle_gamma   90.00
#
_symmetry.space_group_name_H-M   'P 1'
#
loop_
_entity.id
_entity.type
_entity.pdbx_description
1 polymer ?
#
loop_
_entity_poly.entity_id
_entity_poly.type
_entity_poly.pdbx_seq_one_letter_code
_entity_poly.pdbx_strand_id
1 'polypeptide(L)'
;MKNGIKMTAVLLFSSAAFLSAAGTVSAAADGSLSAGTSIKRTVLAGEAPTDGCDVNGDGTVDVLDLMRLKFNHLNPADPESEAGKFVFRLYRTILLTEPDRNEALELTAKLENKETTAAALVLDFMKRPEYVSRDLPDDEFVTLMYNTFLGREPDETGYGNWTEKANYFSRDYIMRGFVISNEFTGICKNGGFERGDIELTESRDKDYEVTRSVGQMYKRITGNKPDAEKLNTITQDILDSKMTFEEVAFGLAESDEFAAVTTKGEELVKVLYYGLLDREPSEDEMKTALEGLESGVDKADLVRKIAVTESFIDTYSNRSLGSHTKRIGSNYKKGDIWMHLEPSGKTYPVTDEVLLKLLDSSSSILSIRGKGVDDIYSYCIENSGYKYMEKTRTLEEIEEKGWTYFADYAMKNYFSVCYYMAAQMDILLEQAGYQCRVVHATHGSGDHYWNQIYLNGNWTNYDVTNRWRNYTWAQMYEAGDYVILEYVRPEYK
;
A
#
# COMPACT_ATOMS: atom_id res chain seq x y z
N MET A 1 -4.90 -0.98 -27.72
CA MET A 1 -3.94 -1.17 -28.82
C MET A 1 -2.67 -1.74 -28.19
N LYS A 2 -2.25 -2.94 -28.60
CA LYS A 2 -1.06 -3.63 -28.07
C LYS A 2 0.19 -2.87 -28.51
N ASN A 3 0.88 -2.22 -27.57
CA ASN A 3 2.20 -1.64 -27.82
C ASN A 3 3.24 -2.73 -27.59
N GLY A 4 3.57 -3.46 -28.66
CA GLY A 4 4.72 -4.36 -28.68
C GLY A 4 6.02 -3.55 -28.55
N ILE A 5 6.73 -3.78 -27.46
CA ILE A 5 8.04 -3.20 -27.20
C ILE A 5 9.02 -3.83 -28.19
N LYS A 6 9.46 -3.05 -29.17
CA LYS A 6 10.55 -3.43 -30.09
C LYS A 6 11.88 -3.30 -29.34
N MET A 7 12.31 -4.35 -28.64
CA MET A 7 13.72 -4.47 -28.29
C MET A 7 14.51 -4.86 -29.56
N THR A 8 15.41 -3.99 -29.99
CA THR A 8 16.23 -4.19 -31.20
C THR A 8 17.10 -5.44 -31.06
N ALA A 9 16.95 -6.38 -32.00
CA ALA A 9 17.68 -7.66 -32.15
C ALA A 9 19.22 -7.58 -32.21
N VAL A 10 19.82 -6.40 -31.99
CA VAL A 10 21.24 -6.11 -32.17
C VAL A 10 22.10 -6.69 -31.04
N LEU A 11 21.55 -6.92 -29.84
CA LEU A 11 22.30 -7.48 -28.71
C LEU A 11 22.44 -9.02 -28.74
N LEU A 12 21.66 -9.74 -29.55
CA LEU A 12 21.66 -11.22 -29.59
C LEU A 12 22.82 -11.84 -30.39
N PHE A 13 23.57 -11.06 -31.18
CA PHE A 13 24.58 -11.58 -32.12
C PHE A 13 26.04 -11.24 -31.77
N SER A 14 26.33 -10.74 -30.57
CA SER A 14 27.70 -10.29 -30.24
C SER A 14 28.66 -11.38 -29.73
N SER A 15 28.24 -12.64 -29.55
CA SER A 15 29.18 -13.74 -29.27
C SER A 15 29.66 -14.42 -30.56
N ALA A 16 30.53 -13.71 -31.28
CA ALA A 16 31.28 -14.24 -32.42
C ALA A 16 32.27 -15.34 -31.98
N ALA A 17 31.84 -16.60 -31.94
CA ALA A 17 32.76 -17.73 -31.71
C ALA A 17 32.40 -19.05 -32.41
N PHE A 18 31.44 -19.07 -33.35
CA PHE A 18 31.08 -20.30 -34.09
C PHE A 18 31.17 -20.22 -35.62
N LEU A 19 31.65 -19.11 -36.19
CA LEU A 19 31.97 -19.01 -37.62
C LEU A 19 33.44 -19.39 -37.89
N SER A 20 33.77 -20.68 -37.94
CA SER A 20 35.02 -21.09 -38.62
C SER A 20 35.02 -22.49 -39.23
N ALA A 21 33.91 -23.24 -39.21
CA ALA A 21 33.88 -24.59 -39.75
C ALA A 21 32.59 -24.89 -40.51
N ALA A 22 32.41 -24.31 -41.70
CA ALA A 22 31.51 -24.87 -42.70
C ALA A 22 31.97 -24.45 -44.11
N GLY A 23 32.64 -25.37 -44.79
CA GLY A 23 32.97 -25.24 -46.20
C GLY A 23 31.73 -25.19 -47.08
N THR A 24 31.86 -24.55 -48.22
CA THR A 24 30.84 -24.38 -49.26
C THR A 24 30.26 -25.72 -49.71
N VAL A 25 28.94 -25.90 -49.66
CA VAL A 25 28.24 -26.99 -50.37
C VAL A 25 27.03 -26.42 -51.13
N SER A 26 27.02 -26.73 -52.42
CA SER A 26 26.00 -26.39 -53.43
C SER A 26 24.66 -27.08 -53.18
N ALA A 27 23.57 -26.38 -53.51
CA ALA A 27 22.20 -26.88 -53.44
C ALA A 27 21.94 -28.04 -54.43
N ALA A 28 21.32 -29.11 -53.94
CA ALA A 28 20.59 -30.07 -54.75
C ALA A 28 19.28 -30.43 -54.03
N ALA A 29 18.20 -30.50 -54.81
CA ALA A 29 16.84 -30.79 -54.39
C ALA A 29 16.61 -32.29 -54.19
N ASP A 30 15.98 -32.71 -53.08
CA ASP A 30 14.95 -33.77 -53.03
C ASP A 30 14.37 -33.92 -51.59
N GLY A 31 13.05 -34.12 -51.55
CA GLY A 31 12.27 -35.03 -50.70
C GLY A 31 12.68 -35.43 -49.28
N SER A 32 11.78 -35.09 -48.35
CA SER A 32 11.57 -35.69 -47.01
C SER A 32 12.73 -35.61 -46.00
N LEU A 33 12.63 -34.64 -45.10
CA LEU A 33 13.47 -34.57 -43.91
C LEU A 33 12.57 -34.49 -42.67
N SER A 34 12.87 -35.32 -41.67
CA SER A 34 12.20 -35.29 -40.37
C SER A 34 12.46 -33.96 -39.64
N ALA A 35 11.54 -33.55 -38.78
CA ALA A 35 11.53 -32.27 -38.06
C ALA A 35 12.86 -31.89 -37.37
N GLY A 36 13.71 -32.86 -37.04
CA GLY A 36 15.05 -32.61 -36.48
C GLY A 36 16.09 -32.02 -37.43
N THR A 37 15.92 -32.12 -38.76
CA THR A 37 16.94 -31.66 -39.73
C THR A 37 16.73 -30.20 -40.17
N SER A 38 15.50 -29.69 -40.08
CA SER A 38 15.19 -28.28 -40.38
C SER A 38 15.77 -27.31 -39.34
N ILE A 39 15.90 -27.77 -38.08
CA ILE A 39 16.40 -26.97 -36.94
C ILE A 39 17.85 -26.53 -37.15
N LYS A 40 18.69 -27.38 -37.77
CA LYS A 40 20.08 -27.00 -38.10
C LYS A 40 20.18 -25.94 -39.19
N ARG A 41 19.15 -25.78 -40.04
CA ARG A 41 19.19 -24.86 -41.18
C ARG A 41 18.69 -23.45 -40.77
N THR A 42 17.66 -23.36 -39.95
CA THR A 42 17.07 -22.06 -39.52
C THR A 42 17.91 -21.34 -38.45
N VAL A 43 18.64 -22.07 -37.60
CA VAL A 43 19.39 -21.47 -36.46
C VAL A 43 20.84 -21.10 -36.83
N LEU A 44 21.41 -21.66 -37.90
CA LEU A 44 22.82 -21.44 -38.30
C LEU A 44 23.02 -20.68 -39.62
N ALA A 45 21.96 -20.48 -40.42
CA ALA A 45 21.99 -19.66 -41.63
C ALA A 45 20.77 -18.74 -41.59
N GLY A 46 20.96 -17.41 -41.61
CA GLY A 46 19.90 -16.42 -41.40
C GLY A 46 18.80 -16.38 -42.48
N GLU A 47 18.00 -17.44 -42.57
CA GLU A 47 16.75 -17.48 -43.33
C GLU A 47 15.56 -17.18 -42.40
N ALA A 48 14.51 -16.58 -42.97
CA ALA A 48 13.31 -16.18 -42.24
C ALA A 48 12.59 -17.39 -41.60
N PRO A 49 11.92 -17.20 -40.45
CA PRO A 49 11.18 -18.28 -39.78
C PRO A 49 10.06 -18.85 -40.67
N THR A 50 9.79 -20.15 -40.57
CA THR A 50 8.74 -20.88 -41.32
C THR A 50 7.53 -21.17 -40.45
N ASP A 51 6.33 -21.33 -41.03
CA ASP A 51 5.08 -21.63 -40.30
C ASP A 51 5.26 -22.72 -39.23
N GLY A 52 4.94 -22.39 -37.97
CA GLY A 52 5.03 -23.27 -36.80
C GLY A 52 6.07 -22.87 -35.73
N CYS A 53 6.84 -21.80 -35.93
CA CYS A 53 7.80 -21.26 -34.95
C CYS A 53 7.22 -20.19 -34.01
N ASP A 54 5.99 -19.76 -34.29
CA ASP A 54 5.15 -18.95 -33.42
C ASP A 54 4.52 -19.89 -32.38
N VAL A 55 5.21 -20.04 -31.25
CA VAL A 55 4.83 -21.02 -30.20
C VAL A 55 3.67 -20.55 -29.32
N ASN A 56 3.32 -19.25 -29.36
CA ASN A 56 2.21 -18.65 -28.63
C ASN A 56 1.00 -18.29 -29.53
N GLY A 57 1.12 -18.43 -30.86
CA GLY A 57 0.04 -18.29 -31.84
C GLY A 57 -0.37 -16.84 -32.10
N ASP A 58 0.51 -15.87 -31.87
CA ASP A 58 0.18 -14.44 -31.98
C ASP A 58 0.47 -13.81 -33.36
N GLY A 59 1.00 -14.60 -34.28
CA GLY A 59 1.37 -14.20 -35.63
C GLY A 59 2.74 -13.53 -35.74
N THR A 60 3.51 -13.48 -34.65
CA THR A 60 4.87 -12.94 -34.59
C THR A 60 5.83 -13.94 -33.94
N VAL A 61 7.12 -13.85 -34.27
CA VAL A 61 8.17 -14.66 -33.62
C VAL A 61 9.06 -13.69 -32.87
N ASP A 62 8.97 -13.69 -31.55
CA ASP A 62 9.74 -12.79 -30.69
C ASP A 62 10.98 -13.48 -30.06
N VAL A 63 11.73 -12.72 -29.27
CA VAL A 63 12.94 -13.21 -28.59
C VAL A 63 12.59 -14.30 -27.57
N LEU A 64 11.44 -14.20 -26.91
CA LEU A 64 10.94 -15.23 -26.00
C LEU A 64 10.54 -16.49 -26.76
N ASP A 65 9.97 -16.40 -27.97
CA ASP A 65 9.66 -17.56 -28.81
C ASP A 65 10.92 -18.30 -29.27
N LEU A 66 11.95 -17.55 -29.64
CA LEU A 66 13.26 -18.12 -29.97
C LEU A 66 13.94 -18.72 -28.72
N MET A 67 13.76 -18.13 -27.55
CA MET A 67 14.21 -18.72 -26.28
C MET A 67 13.42 -19.98 -25.93
N ARG A 68 12.09 -20.00 -26.10
CA ARG A 68 11.22 -21.17 -25.93
C ARG A 68 11.67 -22.33 -26.83
N LEU A 69 11.94 -22.06 -28.11
CA LEU A 69 12.44 -23.04 -29.07
C LEU A 69 13.87 -23.52 -28.79
N LYS A 70 14.73 -22.67 -28.22
CA LYS A 70 16.13 -23.03 -27.94
C LYS A 70 16.32 -23.72 -26.59
N PHE A 71 15.48 -23.40 -25.60
CA PHE A 71 15.76 -23.69 -24.20
C PHE A 71 14.69 -24.47 -23.43
N ASN A 72 13.44 -24.53 -23.91
CA ASN A 72 12.37 -25.34 -23.30
C ASN A 72 12.23 -26.74 -23.93
N HIS A 73 13.00 -27.08 -24.96
CA HIS A 73 13.09 -28.45 -25.43
C HIS A 73 14.15 -29.21 -24.62
N LEU A 74 13.73 -30.33 -24.03
CA LEU A 74 14.63 -31.35 -23.46
C LEU A 74 15.73 -31.64 -24.49
N ASN A 75 16.94 -31.18 -24.21
CA ASN A 75 18.07 -31.61 -25.01
C ASN A 75 18.31 -33.08 -24.61
N PRO A 76 18.36 -34.04 -25.54
CA PRO A 76 18.60 -35.45 -25.18
C PRO A 76 19.96 -35.68 -24.48
N ALA A 77 20.82 -34.65 -24.38
CA ALA A 77 22.03 -34.63 -23.56
C ALA A 77 21.84 -34.10 -22.11
N ASP A 78 20.65 -33.58 -21.77
CA ASP A 78 20.30 -33.08 -20.44
C ASP A 78 20.28 -34.23 -19.42
N PRO A 79 20.54 -33.96 -18.13
CA PRO A 79 20.42 -34.97 -17.10
C PRO A 79 18.98 -35.47 -16.95
N GLU A 80 18.82 -36.78 -16.73
CA GLU A 80 17.51 -37.37 -16.45
C GLU A 80 16.99 -37.00 -15.05
N SER A 81 17.87 -36.63 -14.11
CA SER A 81 17.47 -36.24 -12.76
C SER A 81 16.76 -34.89 -12.76
N GLU A 82 15.71 -34.76 -11.95
CA GLU A 82 14.97 -33.50 -11.83
C GLU A 82 15.84 -32.36 -11.29
N ALA A 83 16.81 -32.67 -10.42
CA ALA A 83 17.81 -31.72 -9.96
C ALA A 83 18.65 -31.21 -11.15
N GLY A 84 19.09 -32.10 -12.04
CA GLY A 84 19.85 -31.70 -13.22
C GLY A 84 19.04 -30.89 -14.22
N LYS A 85 17.78 -31.26 -14.46
CA LYS A 85 16.85 -30.46 -15.27
C LYS A 85 16.63 -29.06 -14.67
N PHE A 86 16.53 -28.95 -13.34
CA PHE A 86 16.44 -27.67 -12.65
C PHE A 86 17.69 -26.82 -12.89
N VAL A 87 18.89 -27.37 -12.65
CA VAL A 87 20.16 -26.64 -12.85
C VAL A 87 20.33 -26.18 -14.28
N PHE A 88 20.12 -27.06 -15.26
CA PHE A 88 20.23 -26.71 -16.68
C PHE A 88 19.25 -25.61 -17.08
N ARG A 89 18.04 -25.63 -16.52
CA ARG A 89 17.07 -24.56 -16.73
C ARG A 89 17.56 -23.21 -16.20
N LEU A 90 18.25 -23.16 -15.06
CA LEU A 90 18.80 -21.90 -14.53
C LEU A 90 19.76 -21.24 -15.52
N TYR A 91 20.66 -21.99 -16.14
CA TYR A 91 21.55 -21.46 -17.19
C TYR A 91 20.76 -20.87 -18.35
N ARG A 92 19.77 -21.63 -18.81
CA ARG A 92 19.01 -21.28 -20.00
C ARG A 92 18.03 -20.13 -19.78
N THR A 93 17.44 -20.00 -18.59
CA THR A 93 16.47 -18.93 -18.29
C THR A 93 17.14 -17.68 -17.72
N ILE A 94 18.03 -17.84 -16.73
CA ILE A 94 18.65 -16.70 -16.02
C ILE A 94 19.83 -16.15 -16.81
N LEU A 95 20.70 -17.02 -17.33
CA LEU A 95 21.94 -16.60 -18.02
C LEU A 95 21.78 -16.56 -19.54
N LEU A 96 20.73 -17.16 -20.09
CA LEU A 96 20.47 -17.27 -21.54
C LEU A 96 21.61 -18.00 -22.28
N THR A 97 22.26 -18.96 -21.60
CA THR A 97 23.38 -19.75 -22.12
C THR A 97 23.13 -21.24 -21.98
N GLU A 98 23.82 -22.05 -22.79
CA GLU A 98 23.94 -23.49 -22.50
C GLU A 98 24.96 -23.70 -21.37
N PRO A 99 24.69 -24.59 -20.41
CA PRO A 99 25.63 -24.88 -19.34
C PRO A 99 26.92 -25.53 -19.85
N ASP A 100 28.05 -25.20 -19.21
CA ASP A 100 29.15 -26.15 -19.18
C ASP A 100 28.68 -27.42 -18.45
N ARG A 101 28.82 -28.57 -19.12
CA ARG A 101 28.23 -29.81 -18.63
C ARG A 101 28.87 -30.27 -17.32
N ASN A 102 30.16 -30.04 -17.11
CA ASN A 102 30.83 -30.46 -15.88
C ASN A 102 30.41 -29.56 -14.72
N GLU A 103 30.42 -28.24 -14.91
CA GLU A 103 29.95 -27.29 -13.89
C GLU A 103 28.49 -27.57 -13.50
N ALA A 104 27.61 -27.78 -14.48
CA ALA A 104 26.20 -28.05 -14.19
C ALA A 104 25.98 -29.39 -13.46
N LEU A 105 26.78 -30.43 -13.75
CA LEU A 105 26.72 -31.70 -13.01
C LEU A 105 27.26 -31.55 -11.58
N GLU A 106 28.28 -30.72 -11.35
CA GLU A 106 28.75 -30.42 -9.99
C GLU A 106 27.70 -29.67 -9.16
N LEU A 107 27.02 -28.69 -9.76
CA LEU A 107 25.91 -27.98 -9.12
C LEU A 107 24.72 -28.90 -8.86
N THR A 108 24.44 -29.83 -9.79
CA THR A 108 23.40 -30.86 -9.62
C THR A 108 23.73 -31.75 -8.42
N ALA A 109 24.97 -32.23 -8.30
CA ALA A 109 25.39 -33.04 -7.18
C ALA A 109 25.28 -32.30 -5.85
N LYS A 110 25.62 -31.00 -5.79
CA LYS A 110 25.44 -30.17 -4.59
C LYS A 110 23.96 -30.09 -4.18
N LEU A 111 23.06 -29.97 -5.14
CA LEU A 111 21.62 -29.88 -4.90
C LEU A 111 21.04 -31.24 -4.44
N GLU A 112 21.48 -32.35 -5.04
CA GLU A 112 21.11 -33.72 -4.67
C GLU A 112 21.67 -34.12 -3.29
N ASN A 113 22.91 -33.72 -2.98
CA ASN A 113 23.56 -33.94 -1.68
C ASN A 113 23.10 -32.98 -0.59
N LYS A 114 22.24 -32.01 -0.92
CA LYS A 114 21.72 -30.99 0.02
C LYS A 114 22.82 -30.10 0.61
N GLU A 115 23.89 -29.90 -0.14
CA GLU A 115 24.95 -28.94 0.17
C GLU A 115 24.53 -27.51 -0.20
N THR A 116 23.52 -27.37 -1.06
CA THR A 116 22.82 -26.12 -1.37
C THR A 116 21.32 -26.37 -1.50
N THR A 117 20.54 -25.29 -1.47
CA THR A 117 19.10 -25.32 -1.73
C THR A 117 18.79 -24.73 -3.10
N ALA A 118 17.63 -25.07 -3.66
CA ALA A 118 17.21 -24.53 -4.94
C ALA A 118 17.05 -23.00 -4.91
N ALA A 119 16.50 -22.44 -3.83
CA ALA A 119 16.41 -21.00 -3.63
C ALA A 119 17.80 -20.33 -3.58
N ALA A 120 18.74 -20.89 -2.81
CA ALA A 120 20.10 -20.37 -2.72
C ALA A 120 20.82 -20.42 -4.07
N LEU A 121 20.61 -21.49 -4.85
CA LEU A 121 21.19 -21.63 -6.18
C LEU A 121 20.61 -20.60 -7.17
N VAL A 122 19.31 -20.33 -7.14
CA VAL A 122 18.72 -19.27 -7.97
C VAL A 122 19.30 -17.90 -7.61
N LEU A 123 19.42 -17.59 -6.31
CA LEU A 123 20.04 -16.33 -5.86
C LEU A 123 21.50 -16.19 -6.30
N ASP A 124 22.26 -17.29 -6.34
CA ASP A 124 23.62 -17.31 -6.88
C ASP A 124 23.64 -16.97 -8.39
N PHE A 125 22.75 -17.60 -9.17
CA PHE A 125 22.64 -17.33 -10.61
C PHE A 125 22.23 -15.89 -10.91
N MET A 126 21.32 -15.31 -10.11
CA MET A 126 20.90 -13.91 -10.25
C MET A 126 22.01 -12.90 -9.92
N LYS A 127 23.11 -13.33 -9.28
CA LYS A 127 24.28 -12.47 -9.03
C LYS A 127 25.30 -12.53 -10.16
N ARG A 128 25.15 -13.46 -11.10
CA ARG A 128 26.10 -13.62 -12.21
C ARG A 128 26.01 -12.41 -13.17
N PRO A 129 27.14 -11.90 -13.69
CA PRO A 129 27.15 -10.69 -14.52
C PRO A 129 26.21 -10.73 -15.73
N GLU A 130 26.01 -11.92 -16.30
CA GLU A 130 25.13 -12.18 -17.43
C GLU A 130 23.67 -11.78 -17.12
N TYR A 131 23.21 -11.99 -15.89
CA TYR A 131 21.87 -11.58 -15.48
C TYR A 131 21.82 -10.10 -15.05
N VAL A 132 22.80 -9.65 -14.26
CA VAL A 132 22.81 -8.28 -13.68
C VAL A 132 22.71 -7.19 -14.75
N SER A 133 23.22 -7.45 -15.95
CA SER A 133 23.18 -6.50 -17.08
C SER A 133 21.81 -6.30 -17.75
N ARG A 134 20.79 -7.10 -17.40
CA ARG A 134 19.54 -7.21 -18.18
C ARG A 134 18.45 -6.19 -17.85
N ASP A 135 18.50 -5.53 -16.69
CA ASP A 135 17.50 -4.53 -16.21
C ASP A 135 16.04 -4.83 -16.63
N LEU A 136 15.57 -6.04 -16.31
CA LEU A 136 14.28 -6.53 -16.81
C LEU A 136 13.10 -5.71 -16.24
N PRO A 137 12.05 -5.42 -17.02
CA PRO A 137 10.82 -4.87 -16.45
C PRO A 137 10.09 -5.90 -15.57
N ASP A 138 9.21 -5.42 -14.69
CA ASP A 138 8.54 -6.22 -13.66
C ASP A 138 7.75 -7.42 -14.25
N ASP A 139 7.14 -7.22 -15.41
CA ASP A 139 6.30 -8.19 -16.09
C ASP A 139 7.12 -9.31 -16.77
N GLU A 140 8.26 -8.97 -17.38
CA GLU A 140 9.23 -9.96 -17.86
C GLU A 140 9.89 -10.72 -16.71
N PHE A 141 10.17 -10.05 -15.60
CA PHE A 141 10.73 -10.69 -14.41
C PHE A 141 9.78 -11.76 -13.86
N VAL A 142 8.48 -11.49 -13.79
CA VAL A 142 7.47 -12.49 -13.37
C VAL A 142 7.48 -13.71 -14.30
N THR A 143 7.47 -13.51 -15.62
CA THR A 143 7.56 -14.62 -16.59
C THR A 143 8.85 -15.42 -16.42
N LEU A 144 9.98 -14.76 -16.15
CA LEU A 144 11.23 -15.43 -15.83
C LEU A 144 11.10 -16.29 -14.57
N MET A 145 10.40 -15.84 -13.53
CA MET A 145 10.22 -16.61 -12.29
C MET A 145 9.39 -17.88 -12.51
N TYR A 146 8.31 -17.79 -13.29
CA TYR A 146 7.52 -18.95 -13.69
C TYR A 146 8.37 -20.00 -14.43
N ASN A 147 9.12 -19.57 -15.43
CA ASN A 147 9.99 -20.47 -16.18
C ASN A 147 11.12 -21.05 -15.30
N THR A 148 11.75 -20.22 -14.46
CA THR A 148 12.88 -20.63 -13.61
C THR A 148 12.44 -21.64 -12.56
N PHE A 149 11.48 -21.28 -11.72
CA PHE A 149 11.05 -22.13 -10.60
C PHE A 149 10.14 -23.27 -11.05
N LEU A 150 9.16 -22.99 -11.91
CA LEU A 150 8.08 -23.93 -12.23
C LEU A 150 8.25 -24.64 -13.56
N GLY A 151 9.15 -24.16 -14.44
CA GLY A 151 9.41 -24.79 -15.74
C GLY A 151 8.22 -24.69 -16.71
N ARG A 152 7.37 -23.68 -16.55
CA ARG A 152 6.20 -23.44 -17.38
C ARG A 152 5.94 -21.95 -17.59
N GLU A 153 5.11 -21.63 -18.57
CA GLU A 153 4.56 -20.29 -18.76
C GLU A 153 3.52 -19.95 -17.66
N PRO A 154 3.36 -18.65 -17.34
CA PRO A 154 2.34 -18.22 -16.41
C PRO A 154 0.94 -18.43 -16.99
N ASP A 155 0.01 -18.80 -16.11
CA ASP A 155 -1.42 -18.66 -16.40
C ASP A 155 -1.86 -17.20 -16.22
N GLU A 156 -2.94 -16.78 -16.89
CA GLU A 156 -3.41 -15.39 -16.92
C GLU A 156 -3.64 -14.81 -15.51
N THR A 157 -4.32 -15.58 -14.65
CA THR A 157 -4.63 -15.18 -13.27
C THR A 157 -3.36 -15.02 -12.43
N GLY A 158 -2.47 -16.01 -12.49
CA GLY A 158 -1.20 -15.98 -11.79
C GLY A 158 -0.29 -14.85 -12.25
N TYR A 159 -0.21 -14.64 -13.57
CA TYR A 159 0.53 -13.53 -14.17
C TYR A 159 0.05 -12.18 -13.64
N GLY A 160 -1.27 -11.92 -13.69
CA GLY A 160 -1.86 -10.69 -13.19
C GLY A 160 -1.57 -10.45 -11.71
N ASN A 161 -1.69 -11.49 -10.88
CA ASN A 161 -1.44 -11.39 -9.45
C ASN A 161 0.03 -11.10 -9.09
N TRP A 162 0.98 -11.73 -9.80
CA TRP A 162 2.41 -11.52 -9.55
C TRP A 162 2.90 -10.19 -10.10
N THR A 163 2.41 -9.79 -11.28
CA THR A 163 2.75 -8.47 -11.86
C THR A 163 2.17 -7.32 -11.04
N GLU A 164 0.97 -7.46 -10.47
CA GLU A 164 0.45 -6.47 -9.52
C GLU A 164 1.42 -6.30 -8.34
N LYS A 165 1.86 -7.41 -7.73
CA LYS A 165 2.81 -7.39 -6.60
C LYS A 165 4.17 -6.84 -7.00
N ALA A 166 4.68 -7.17 -8.18
CA ALA A 166 5.98 -6.69 -8.64
C ALA A 166 6.03 -5.16 -8.75
N ASN A 167 4.88 -4.47 -8.85
CA ASN A 167 4.85 -3.01 -8.76
C ASN A 167 5.33 -2.49 -7.40
N TYR A 168 5.09 -3.20 -6.30
CA TYR A 168 5.25 -2.64 -4.94
C TYR A 168 6.25 -3.40 -4.09
N PHE A 169 6.44 -4.70 -4.32
CA PHE A 169 7.30 -5.54 -3.52
C PHE A 169 8.67 -5.73 -4.18
N SER A 170 9.68 -6.16 -3.40
CA SER A 170 11.00 -6.44 -3.94
C SER A 170 11.00 -7.66 -4.87
N ARG A 171 12.05 -7.80 -5.69
CA ARG A 171 12.27 -9.03 -6.46
C ARG A 171 12.44 -10.25 -5.56
N ASP A 172 13.00 -10.08 -4.36
CA ASP A 172 13.16 -11.14 -3.37
C ASP A 172 11.80 -11.59 -2.84
N TYR A 173 10.85 -10.67 -2.62
CA TYR A 173 9.47 -11.01 -2.26
C TYR A 173 8.79 -11.84 -3.35
N ILE A 174 8.91 -11.42 -4.61
CA ILE A 174 8.34 -12.15 -5.74
C ILE A 174 8.96 -13.55 -5.82
N MET A 175 10.29 -13.65 -5.82
CA MET A 175 11.00 -14.94 -5.84
C MET A 175 10.59 -15.83 -4.68
N ARG A 176 10.53 -15.29 -3.45
CA ARG A 176 10.12 -16.03 -2.27
C ARG A 176 8.73 -16.60 -2.44
N GLY A 177 7.82 -15.82 -3.03
CA GLY A 177 6.47 -16.25 -3.40
C GLY A 177 6.43 -17.53 -4.25
N PHE A 178 7.29 -17.62 -5.26
CA PHE A 178 7.46 -18.85 -6.06
C PHE A 178 8.13 -19.96 -5.25
N VAL A 179 9.18 -19.64 -4.50
CA VAL A 179 9.91 -20.59 -3.65
C VAL A 179 8.98 -21.26 -2.65
N ILE A 180 8.10 -20.52 -1.97
CA ILE A 180 7.21 -21.08 -0.95
C ILE A 180 5.92 -21.68 -1.52
N SER A 181 5.71 -21.60 -2.84
CA SER A 181 4.51 -22.13 -3.48
C SER A 181 4.39 -23.66 -3.33
N ASN A 182 3.15 -24.15 -3.30
CA ASN A 182 2.87 -25.60 -3.26
C ASN A 182 3.43 -26.32 -4.50
N GLU A 183 3.40 -25.66 -5.65
CA GLU A 183 3.89 -26.20 -6.92
C GLU A 183 5.41 -26.41 -6.87
N PHE A 184 6.17 -25.38 -6.50
CA PHE A 184 7.63 -25.51 -6.39
C PHE A 184 8.05 -26.47 -5.27
N THR A 185 7.30 -26.49 -4.17
CA THR A 185 7.48 -27.47 -3.10
C THR A 185 7.29 -28.90 -3.61
N GLY A 186 6.31 -29.13 -4.49
CA GLY A 186 6.09 -30.41 -5.17
C GLY A 186 7.24 -30.79 -6.11
N ILE A 187 7.74 -29.83 -6.91
CA ILE A 187 8.90 -30.03 -7.80
C ILE A 187 10.13 -30.47 -7.00
N CYS A 188 10.47 -29.75 -5.93
CA CYS A 188 11.62 -30.07 -5.08
C CYS A 188 11.47 -31.45 -4.42
N LYS A 189 10.27 -31.77 -3.91
CA LYS A 189 9.99 -33.07 -3.28
C LYS A 189 10.13 -34.23 -4.27
N ASN A 190 9.59 -34.08 -5.48
CA ASN A 190 9.68 -35.10 -6.52
C ASN A 190 11.13 -35.28 -7.02
N GLY A 191 11.90 -34.20 -7.06
CA GLY A 191 13.30 -34.23 -7.45
C GLY A 191 14.29 -34.60 -6.37
N GLY A 192 13.85 -34.74 -5.11
CA GLY A 192 14.70 -35.18 -4.00
C GLY A 192 15.68 -34.13 -3.46
N PHE A 193 15.50 -32.85 -3.78
CA PHE A 193 16.38 -31.76 -3.33
C PHE A 193 15.66 -30.73 -2.45
N GLU A 194 16.45 -29.94 -1.71
CA GLU A 194 15.91 -28.96 -0.76
C GLU A 194 15.49 -27.67 -1.45
N ARG A 195 14.27 -27.23 -1.15
CA ARG A 195 13.66 -26.00 -1.68
C ARG A 195 14.38 -24.74 -1.21
N GLY A 196 14.71 -24.68 0.10
CA GLY A 196 15.21 -23.48 0.77
C GLY A 196 14.12 -22.44 1.07
N ASP A 197 14.58 -21.23 1.38
CA ASP A 197 13.78 -20.02 1.55
C ASP A 197 14.59 -18.81 1.07
N ILE A 198 13.93 -17.67 0.89
CA ILE A 198 14.56 -16.38 0.59
C ILE A 198 14.25 -15.45 1.76
N GLU A 199 15.29 -14.84 2.33
CA GLU A 199 15.12 -13.89 3.42
C GLU A 199 14.64 -12.54 2.86
N LEU A 200 13.56 -12.00 3.45
CA LEU A 200 13.05 -10.68 3.10
C LEU A 200 13.58 -9.66 4.09
N THR A 201 14.39 -8.73 3.60
CA THR A 201 15.08 -7.72 4.43
C THR A 201 14.47 -6.34 4.32
N GLU A 202 13.78 -6.05 3.22
CA GLU A 202 13.16 -4.76 2.95
C GLU A 202 11.84 -4.59 3.73
N SER A 203 11.58 -3.37 4.22
CA SER A 203 10.39 -3.08 5.02
C SER A 203 9.10 -3.21 4.22
N ARG A 204 9.14 -2.88 2.92
CA ARG A 204 8.01 -3.07 2.00
C ARG A 204 7.63 -4.54 1.82
N ASP A 205 8.43 -5.49 2.26
CA ASP A 205 8.17 -6.92 2.12
C ASP A 205 7.56 -7.56 3.37
N LYS A 206 7.49 -6.81 4.50
CA LYS A 206 7.13 -7.36 5.82
C LYS A 206 5.62 -7.51 6.03
N ASP A 207 4.82 -6.62 5.44
CA ASP A 207 3.37 -6.65 5.54
C ASP A 207 2.73 -6.37 4.19
N TYR A 208 1.94 -7.34 3.71
CA TYR A 208 1.32 -7.26 2.39
C TYR A 208 0.29 -6.13 2.29
N GLU A 209 -0.58 -5.99 3.30
CA GLU A 209 -1.69 -5.04 3.24
C GLU A 209 -1.20 -3.60 3.43
N VAL A 210 -0.17 -3.39 4.27
CA VAL A 210 0.49 -2.08 4.40
C VAL A 210 1.10 -1.64 3.06
N THR A 211 1.96 -2.47 2.48
CA THR A 211 2.66 -2.13 1.23
C THR A 211 1.69 -1.96 0.06
N ARG A 212 0.73 -2.88 -0.09
CA ARG A 212 -0.30 -2.78 -1.12
C ARG A 212 -1.09 -1.48 -0.98
N SER A 213 -1.51 -1.14 0.23
CA SER A 213 -2.34 0.06 0.47
C SER A 213 -1.57 1.35 0.15
N VAL A 214 -0.31 1.48 0.58
CA VAL A 214 0.53 2.63 0.24
C VAL A 214 0.79 2.69 -1.27
N GLY A 215 1.21 1.56 -1.87
CA GLY A 215 1.52 1.49 -3.29
C GLY A 215 0.32 1.84 -4.19
N GLN A 216 -0.86 1.29 -3.88
CA GLN A 216 -2.10 1.56 -4.60
C GLN A 216 -2.55 3.01 -4.45
N MET A 217 -2.44 3.60 -3.25
CA MET A 217 -2.78 5.00 -3.03
C MET A 217 -1.99 5.91 -3.99
N TYR A 218 -0.67 5.76 -4.03
CA TYR A 218 0.19 6.53 -4.93
C TYR A 218 -0.07 6.22 -6.40
N LYS A 219 -0.13 4.93 -6.77
CA LYS A 219 -0.26 4.51 -8.17
C LYS A 219 -1.58 4.97 -8.77
N ARG A 220 -2.68 4.87 -8.03
CA ARG A 220 -3.99 5.29 -8.51
C ARG A 220 -4.07 6.82 -8.62
N ILE A 221 -3.63 7.53 -7.58
CA ILE A 221 -3.78 8.99 -7.51
C ILE A 221 -2.84 9.72 -8.47
N THR A 222 -1.58 9.29 -8.54
CA THR A 222 -0.54 9.98 -9.33
C THR A 222 -0.27 9.35 -10.69
N GLY A 223 -0.79 8.14 -10.92
CA GLY A 223 -0.44 7.32 -12.08
C GLY A 223 0.92 6.62 -11.96
N ASN A 224 1.72 6.91 -10.93
CA ASN A 224 3.07 6.37 -10.73
C ASN A 224 3.19 5.61 -9.41
N LYS A 225 3.95 4.51 -9.42
CA LYS A 225 4.29 3.80 -8.18
C LYS A 225 5.38 4.58 -7.43
N PRO A 226 5.41 4.56 -6.09
CA PRO A 226 6.56 5.04 -5.34
C PRO A 226 7.81 4.24 -5.75
N ASP A 227 8.98 4.87 -5.72
CA ASP A 227 10.23 4.12 -5.79
C ASP A 227 10.43 3.24 -4.53
N ALA A 228 11.41 2.34 -4.61
CA ALA A 228 11.67 1.37 -3.55
C ALA A 228 12.09 2.04 -2.23
N GLU A 229 12.84 3.15 -2.27
CA GLU A 229 13.31 3.85 -1.08
C GLU A 229 12.12 4.49 -0.35
N LYS A 230 11.31 5.27 -1.06
CA LYS A 230 10.11 5.91 -0.53
C LYS A 230 9.14 4.89 0.04
N LEU A 231 8.90 3.77 -0.65
CA LEU A 231 8.00 2.74 -0.18
C LEU A 231 8.54 2.03 1.07
N ASN A 232 9.84 1.74 1.14
CA ASN A 232 10.47 1.19 2.34
C ASN A 232 10.38 2.13 3.54
N THR A 233 10.63 3.42 3.35
CA THR A 233 10.52 4.42 4.42
C THR A 233 9.09 4.50 4.96
N ILE A 234 8.10 4.68 4.08
CA ILE A 234 6.69 4.82 4.50
C ILE A 234 6.22 3.54 5.19
N THR A 235 6.48 2.37 4.61
CA THR A 235 6.06 1.09 5.20
C THR A 235 6.74 0.83 6.55
N GLN A 236 8.03 1.15 6.69
CA GLN A 236 8.73 1.05 7.97
C GLN A 236 8.13 1.98 9.02
N ASP A 237 7.84 3.24 8.68
CA ASP A 237 7.27 4.20 9.62
C ASP A 237 5.85 3.83 10.05
N ILE A 238 5.04 3.23 9.16
CA ILE A 238 3.73 2.68 9.52
C ILE A 238 3.87 1.50 10.48
N LEU A 239 4.75 0.54 10.17
CA LEU A 239 4.99 -0.64 10.99
C LEU A 239 5.55 -0.29 12.37
N ASP A 240 6.36 0.77 12.46
CA ASP A 240 6.88 1.32 13.72
C ASP A 240 5.87 2.23 14.45
N SER A 241 4.65 2.39 13.91
CA SER A 241 3.61 3.29 14.45
C SER A 241 4.05 4.76 14.56
N LYS A 242 4.97 5.20 13.70
CA LYS A 242 5.46 6.58 13.60
C LYS A 242 4.64 7.42 12.60
N MET A 243 3.94 6.75 11.69
CA MET A 243 3.13 7.38 10.64
C MET A 243 1.81 6.62 10.48
N THR A 244 0.71 7.34 10.27
CA THR A 244 -0.60 6.75 9.93
C THR A 244 -0.94 6.90 8.46
N PHE A 245 -1.94 6.14 7.98
CA PHE A 245 -2.38 6.25 6.58
C PHE A 245 -2.93 7.65 6.22
N GLU A 246 -3.53 8.35 7.17
CA GLU A 246 -3.94 9.74 7.00
C GLU A 246 -2.72 10.64 6.76
N GLU A 247 -1.64 10.45 7.53
CA GLU A 247 -0.39 11.20 7.36
C GLU A 247 0.31 10.88 6.02
N VAL A 248 0.20 9.63 5.53
CA VAL A 248 0.64 9.28 4.16
C VAL A 248 -0.15 10.04 3.11
N ALA A 249 -1.48 10.09 3.24
CA ALA A 249 -2.34 10.83 2.31
C ALA A 249 -2.05 12.34 2.35
N PHE A 250 -1.78 12.90 3.53
CA PHE A 250 -1.38 14.30 3.69
C PHE A 250 -0.03 14.56 3.02
N GLY A 251 0.96 13.68 3.23
CA GLY A 251 2.27 13.77 2.58
C GLY A 251 2.17 13.67 1.05
N LEU A 252 1.30 12.80 0.53
CA LEU A 252 0.99 12.72 -0.90
C LEU A 252 0.34 14.02 -1.40
N ALA A 253 -0.62 14.59 -0.68
CA ALA A 253 -1.30 15.83 -1.06
C ALA A 253 -0.33 17.01 -1.22
N GLU A 254 0.81 16.97 -0.52
CA GLU A 254 1.85 18.00 -0.53
C GLU A 254 3.01 17.68 -1.49
N SER A 255 2.96 16.54 -2.19
CA SER A 255 4.09 16.05 -2.98
C SER A 255 4.11 16.62 -4.39
N ASP A 256 5.32 16.72 -4.96
CA ASP A 256 5.50 17.16 -6.36
C ASP A 256 4.81 16.21 -7.35
N GLU A 257 4.78 14.90 -7.04
CA GLU A 257 4.08 13.91 -7.84
C GLU A 257 2.57 14.17 -7.90
N PHE A 258 1.95 14.56 -6.79
CA PHE A 258 0.54 14.94 -6.78
C PHE A 258 0.31 16.32 -7.41
N ALA A 259 1.21 17.27 -7.19
CA ALA A 259 1.16 18.57 -7.85
C ALA A 259 1.13 18.41 -9.39
N ALA A 260 1.90 17.46 -9.93
CA ALA A 260 1.96 17.12 -11.35
C ALA A 260 0.70 16.43 -11.92
N VAL A 261 -0.24 15.97 -11.08
CA VAL A 261 -1.50 15.36 -11.55
C VAL A 261 -2.36 16.40 -12.27
N THR A 262 -2.71 16.11 -13.53
CA THR A 262 -3.50 17.02 -14.38
C THR A 262 -4.96 16.64 -14.53
N THR A 263 -5.38 15.49 -13.98
CA THR A 263 -6.77 15.03 -13.93
C THR A 263 -7.66 16.04 -13.21
N LYS A 264 -8.89 16.27 -13.70
CA LYS A 264 -9.83 17.28 -13.18
C LYS A 264 -11.27 16.75 -13.15
N GLY A 265 -12.16 17.50 -12.52
CA GLY A 265 -13.60 17.24 -12.51
C GLY A 265 -13.95 15.88 -11.91
N GLU A 266 -14.97 15.22 -12.45
CA GLU A 266 -15.44 13.92 -11.97
C GLU A 266 -14.34 12.85 -11.93
N GLU A 267 -13.47 12.82 -12.94
CA GLU A 267 -12.41 11.82 -13.02
C GLU A 267 -11.39 11.98 -11.90
N LEU A 268 -11.07 13.23 -11.51
CA LEU A 268 -10.20 13.49 -10.37
C LEU A 268 -10.84 12.93 -9.10
N VAL A 269 -12.13 13.21 -8.87
CA VAL A 269 -12.84 12.74 -7.69
C VAL A 269 -12.84 11.21 -7.63
N LYS A 270 -13.13 10.52 -8.75
CA LYS A 270 -13.08 9.05 -8.81
C LYS A 270 -11.70 8.51 -8.48
N VAL A 271 -10.65 9.08 -9.06
CA VAL A 271 -9.26 8.66 -8.82
C VAL A 271 -8.88 8.83 -7.34
N LEU A 272 -9.27 9.95 -6.70
CA LEU A 272 -9.03 10.16 -5.28
C LEU A 272 -9.78 9.15 -4.41
N TYR A 273 -11.06 8.90 -4.69
CA TYR A 273 -11.87 7.95 -3.94
C TYR A 273 -11.36 6.52 -4.09
N TYR A 274 -10.97 6.10 -5.30
CA TYR A 274 -10.34 4.80 -5.50
C TYR A 274 -8.97 4.67 -4.84
N GLY A 275 -8.18 5.74 -4.82
CA GLY A 275 -6.86 5.73 -4.20
C GLY A 275 -6.90 5.75 -2.67
N LEU A 276 -7.85 6.47 -2.08
CA LEU A 276 -7.95 6.68 -0.63
C LEU A 276 -8.89 5.69 0.05
N LEU A 277 -9.98 5.30 -0.63
CA LEU A 277 -11.09 4.51 -0.06
C LEU A 277 -11.36 3.20 -0.82
N ASP A 278 -10.71 2.96 -1.97
CA ASP A 278 -10.90 1.77 -2.84
C ASP A 278 -12.37 1.49 -3.21
N ARG A 279 -13.12 2.56 -3.42
CA ARG A 279 -14.50 2.54 -3.91
C ARG A 279 -14.77 3.78 -4.74
N GLU A 280 -15.88 3.76 -5.48
CA GLU A 280 -16.40 5.00 -6.08
C GLU A 280 -17.02 5.91 -5.01
N PRO A 281 -17.03 7.24 -5.25
CA PRO A 281 -17.84 8.16 -4.45
C PRO A 281 -19.33 7.87 -4.66
N SER A 282 -20.14 8.10 -3.62
CA SER A 282 -21.59 8.21 -3.78
C SER A 282 -21.98 9.44 -4.62
N GLU A 283 -23.24 9.53 -5.04
CA GLU A 283 -23.74 10.70 -5.78
C GLU A 283 -23.56 12.01 -4.98
N ASP A 284 -23.85 11.99 -3.68
CA ASP A 284 -23.70 13.14 -2.79
C ASP A 284 -22.22 13.51 -2.55
N GLU A 285 -21.36 12.50 -2.40
CA GLU A 285 -19.91 12.69 -2.26
C GLU A 285 -19.32 13.32 -3.52
N MET A 286 -19.71 12.81 -4.70
CA MET A 286 -19.32 13.36 -6.00
C MET A 286 -19.75 14.82 -6.13
N LYS A 287 -21.03 15.09 -5.89
CA LYS A 287 -21.60 16.44 -5.98
C LYS A 287 -20.87 17.41 -5.05
N THR A 288 -20.71 17.04 -3.78
CA THR A 288 -20.04 17.88 -2.77
C THR A 288 -18.58 18.17 -3.14
N ALA A 289 -17.87 17.17 -3.67
CA ALA A 289 -16.49 17.34 -4.10
C ALA A 289 -16.38 18.30 -5.31
N LEU A 290 -17.26 18.16 -6.30
CA LEU A 290 -17.28 19.04 -7.48
C LEU A 290 -17.64 20.49 -7.12
N GLU A 291 -18.67 20.70 -6.29
CA GLU A 291 -19.04 22.03 -5.80
C GLU A 291 -17.87 22.69 -5.03
N GLY A 292 -17.15 21.90 -4.23
CA GLY A 292 -15.94 22.35 -3.55
C GLY A 292 -14.85 22.78 -4.53
N LEU A 293 -14.53 21.97 -5.53
CA LEU A 293 -13.56 22.31 -6.57
C LEU A 293 -13.97 23.56 -7.36
N GLU A 294 -15.25 23.73 -7.69
CA GLU A 294 -15.79 24.91 -8.39
C GLU A 294 -15.69 26.18 -7.55
N SER A 295 -15.86 26.06 -6.23
CA SER A 295 -15.70 27.14 -5.25
C SER A 295 -14.24 27.51 -4.96
N GLY A 296 -13.27 26.77 -5.51
CA GLY A 296 -11.84 27.04 -5.40
C GLY A 296 -11.09 26.24 -4.31
N VAL A 297 -11.68 25.16 -3.78
CA VAL A 297 -10.94 24.19 -2.94
C VAL A 297 -9.83 23.55 -3.78
N ASP A 298 -8.60 23.51 -3.25
CA ASP A 298 -7.48 22.89 -3.96
C ASP A 298 -7.61 21.35 -3.96
N LYS A 299 -7.11 20.68 -5.00
CA LYS A 299 -7.13 19.20 -5.06
C LYS A 299 -6.40 18.55 -3.88
N ALA A 300 -5.38 19.20 -3.32
CA ALA A 300 -4.67 18.74 -2.13
C ALA A 300 -5.53 18.85 -0.87
N ASP A 301 -6.33 19.91 -0.78
CA ASP A 301 -7.31 20.07 0.30
C ASP A 301 -8.35 18.95 0.22
N LEU A 302 -8.82 18.60 -0.99
CA LEU A 302 -9.76 17.50 -1.19
C LEU A 302 -9.18 16.15 -0.73
N VAL A 303 -7.89 15.87 -0.99
CA VAL A 303 -7.21 14.66 -0.46
C VAL A 303 -7.27 14.63 1.06
N ARG A 304 -6.88 15.73 1.73
CA ARG A 304 -6.90 15.83 3.19
C ARG A 304 -8.31 15.69 3.74
N LYS A 305 -9.29 16.34 3.11
CA LYS A 305 -10.71 16.25 3.46
C LYS A 305 -11.22 14.81 3.43
N ILE A 306 -10.88 14.04 2.39
CA ILE A 306 -11.26 12.63 2.29
C ILE A 306 -10.52 11.79 3.35
N ALA A 307 -9.22 12.03 3.54
CA ALA A 307 -8.38 11.27 4.46
C ALA A 307 -8.81 11.37 5.93
N VAL A 308 -9.52 12.43 6.33
CA VAL A 308 -10.04 12.58 7.71
C VAL A 308 -11.50 12.13 7.89
N THR A 309 -12.07 11.49 6.86
CA THR A 309 -13.43 10.93 6.96
C THR A 309 -13.45 9.62 7.74
N GLU A 310 -14.60 9.31 8.31
CA GLU A 310 -14.85 8.00 8.94
C GLU A 310 -14.70 6.87 7.93
N SER A 311 -15.18 7.08 6.69
CA SER A 311 -15.03 6.12 5.60
C SER A 311 -13.56 5.81 5.30
N PHE A 312 -12.63 6.73 5.52
CA PHE A 312 -11.21 6.47 5.37
C PHE A 312 -10.74 5.49 6.44
N ILE A 313 -10.98 5.80 7.71
CA ILE A 313 -10.64 4.92 8.85
C ILE A 313 -11.26 3.53 8.68
N ASP A 314 -12.54 3.45 8.28
CA ASP A 314 -13.25 2.19 8.05
C ASP A 314 -12.61 1.37 6.93
N THR A 315 -12.14 2.02 5.86
CA THR A 315 -11.47 1.33 4.73
C THR A 315 -10.26 0.54 5.20
N TYR A 316 -9.40 1.14 6.01
CA TYR A 316 -8.21 0.47 6.54
C TYR A 316 -8.57 -0.50 7.67
N SER A 317 -9.53 -0.15 8.54
CA SER A 317 -10.00 -1.04 9.60
C SER A 317 -10.56 -2.36 9.06
N ASN A 318 -11.34 -2.30 7.96
CA ASN A 318 -11.87 -3.49 7.28
C ASN A 318 -10.79 -4.38 6.65
N ARG A 319 -9.57 -3.86 6.49
CA ARG A 319 -8.38 -4.62 6.03
C ARG A 319 -7.47 -5.06 7.17
N SER A 320 -7.95 -4.99 8.42
CA SER A 320 -7.13 -5.24 9.62
C SER A 320 -5.97 -4.26 9.80
N LEU A 321 -6.06 -3.06 9.21
CA LEU A 321 -5.06 -2.00 9.31
C LEU A 321 -5.49 -0.85 10.23
N GLY A 322 -6.59 -1.01 10.98
CA GLY A 322 -7.13 0.04 11.85
C GLY A 322 -6.16 0.52 12.95
N SER A 323 -5.20 -0.32 13.36
CA SER A 323 -4.13 0.08 14.29
C SER A 323 -3.14 1.09 13.70
N HIS A 324 -3.15 1.29 12.38
CA HIS A 324 -2.32 2.25 11.65
C HIS A 324 -3.12 3.48 11.17
N THR A 325 -4.31 3.69 11.73
CA THR A 325 -5.16 4.86 11.48
C THR A 325 -5.41 5.63 12.75
N LYS A 326 -5.63 6.92 12.63
CA LYS A 326 -6.06 7.79 13.73
C LYS A 326 -6.87 8.94 13.16
N ARG A 327 -7.89 9.41 13.89
CA ARG A 327 -8.56 10.65 13.51
C ARG A 327 -7.54 11.79 13.58
N ILE A 328 -7.42 12.54 12.49
CA ILE A 328 -6.79 13.87 12.51
C ILE A 328 -7.87 14.89 12.85
N GLY A 329 -7.63 15.63 13.92
CA GLY A 329 -8.50 16.69 14.42
C GLY A 329 -8.48 17.96 13.57
N SER A 330 -9.12 19.02 14.08
CA SER A 330 -8.94 20.37 13.56
C SER A 330 -7.51 20.88 13.77
N ASN A 331 -6.72 20.25 14.66
CA ASN A 331 -5.30 20.57 14.82
C ASN A 331 -4.43 19.31 14.90
N TYR A 332 -3.25 19.36 14.28
CA TYR A 332 -2.30 18.25 14.24
C TYR A 332 -0.84 18.74 14.18
N LYS A 333 0.11 17.85 14.49
CA LYS A 333 1.54 18.13 14.38
C LYS A 333 2.06 17.75 13.00
N LYS A 334 2.82 18.67 12.38
CA LYS A 334 3.68 18.41 11.23
C LYS A 334 5.12 18.71 11.63
N GLY A 335 5.88 17.65 11.95
CA GLY A 335 7.13 17.82 12.69
C GLY A 335 6.87 18.55 14.01
N ASP A 336 7.59 19.64 14.26
CA ASP A 336 7.42 20.44 15.48
C ASP A 336 6.33 21.52 15.37
N ILE A 337 5.73 21.72 14.20
CA ILE A 337 4.77 22.80 13.93
C ILE A 337 3.33 22.31 14.16
N TRP A 338 2.54 23.10 14.88
CA TRP A 338 1.09 22.90 14.97
C TRP A 338 0.42 23.45 13.70
N MET A 339 -0.39 22.62 13.07
CA MET A 339 -1.17 22.93 11.88
C MET A 339 -2.65 22.89 12.24
N HIS A 340 -3.39 23.88 11.77
CA HIS A 340 -4.84 23.84 11.74
C HIS A 340 -5.31 23.17 10.45
N LEU A 341 -6.39 22.40 10.53
CA LEU A 341 -7.08 21.74 9.41
C LEU A 341 -8.54 22.21 9.40
N GLU A 342 -8.90 22.99 8.38
CA GLU A 342 -10.28 23.40 8.14
C GLU A 342 -11.13 22.22 7.63
N PRO A 343 -12.47 22.27 7.77
CA PRO A 343 -13.38 21.31 7.14
C PRO A 343 -13.28 21.22 5.61
N SER A 344 -12.74 22.26 4.98
CA SER A 344 -12.43 22.30 3.55
C SER A 344 -11.28 21.35 3.17
N GLY A 345 -10.47 20.92 4.15
CA GLY A 345 -9.21 20.20 3.97
C GLY A 345 -7.99 21.13 3.90
N LYS A 346 -8.21 22.45 3.93
CA LYS A 346 -7.15 23.44 3.91
C LYS A 346 -6.38 23.45 5.23
N THR A 347 -5.07 23.61 5.13
CA THR A 347 -4.19 23.59 6.31
C THR A 347 -3.30 24.83 6.39
N TYR A 348 -3.07 25.33 7.60
CA TYR A 348 -2.14 26.44 7.85
C TYR A 348 -1.48 26.30 9.23
N PRO A 349 -0.26 26.86 9.42
CA PRO A 349 0.37 26.90 10.74
C PRO A 349 -0.50 27.65 11.74
N VAL A 350 -0.66 27.11 12.95
CA VAL A 350 -1.32 27.79 14.05
C VAL A 350 -0.44 28.94 14.54
N THR A 351 -0.96 30.16 14.50
CA THR A 351 -0.26 31.36 14.99
C THR A 351 -0.87 31.96 16.25
N ASP A 352 -2.08 31.54 16.62
CA ASP A 352 -2.75 32.02 17.83
C ASP A 352 -2.07 31.48 19.09
N GLU A 353 -1.62 32.38 19.97
CA GLU A 353 -0.88 32.00 21.17
C GLU A 353 -1.72 31.24 22.19
N VAL A 354 -3.03 31.49 22.26
CA VAL A 354 -3.92 30.81 23.21
C VAL A 354 -4.10 29.38 22.77
N LEU A 355 -4.39 29.16 21.48
CA LEU A 355 -4.52 27.83 20.90
C LEU A 355 -3.21 27.04 20.99
N LEU A 356 -2.06 27.64 20.69
CA LEU A 356 -0.76 26.97 20.84
C LEU A 356 -0.54 26.47 22.27
N LYS A 357 -0.77 27.32 23.27
CA LYS A 357 -0.63 26.95 24.70
C LYS A 357 -1.62 25.85 25.09
N LEU A 358 -2.83 25.90 24.56
CA LEU A 358 -3.86 24.88 24.79
C LEU A 358 -3.43 23.53 24.19
N LEU A 359 -2.98 23.49 22.94
CA LEU A 359 -2.51 22.27 22.26
C LEU A 359 -1.28 21.66 22.93
N ASP A 360 -0.31 22.49 23.35
CA ASP A 360 0.86 22.04 24.10
C ASP A 360 0.47 21.49 25.49
N SER A 361 -0.51 22.11 26.15
CA SER A 361 -1.05 21.62 27.42
C SER A 361 -1.75 20.27 27.25
N SER A 362 -2.58 20.12 26.21
CA SER A 362 -3.24 18.86 25.86
C SER A 362 -2.21 17.76 25.62
N SER A 363 -1.17 18.04 24.83
CA SER A 363 -0.08 17.08 24.57
C SER A 363 0.65 16.68 25.85
N SER A 364 0.93 17.66 26.73
CA SER A 364 1.56 17.42 28.02
C SER A 364 0.69 16.52 28.91
N ILE A 365 -0.61 16.80 29.00
CA ILE A 365 -1.56 15.99 29.77
C ILE A 365 -1.60 14.55 29.26
N LEU A 366 -1.73 14.35 27.94
CA LEU A 366 -1.79 13.01 27.33
C LEU A 366 -0.51 12.22 27.54
N SER A 367 0.66 12.87 27.55
CA SER A 367 1.94 12.20 27.84
C SER A 367 2.10 11.76 29.30
N ILE A 368 1.49 12.49 30.24
CA ILE A 368 1.56 12.19 31.68
C ILE A 368 0.48 11.21 32.12
N ARG A 369 -0.76 11.40 31.65
CA ARG A 369 -1.94 10.65 32.11
C ARG A 369 -2.22 9.40 31.28
N GLY A 370 -1.77 9.37 30.02
CA GLY A 370 -2.11 8.33 29.08
C GLY A 370 -3.09 8.83 28.01
N LYS A 371 -3.16 8.08 26.91
CA LYS A 371 -4.04 8.34 25.76
C LYS A 371 -5.28 7.46 25.77
N GLY A 372 -5.52 6.62 26.77
CA GLY A 372 -6.75 5.84 26.87
C GLY A 372 -7.96 6.76 27.08
N VAL A 373 -9.11 6.42 26.48
CA VAL A 373 -10.37 7.16 26.72
C VAL A 373 -10.66 7.29 28.21
N ASP A 374 -10.40 6.22 28.97
CA ASP A 374 -10.63 6.20 30.41
C ASP A 374 -9.63 7.06 31.19
N ASP A 375 -8.38 7.18 30.73
CA ASP A 375 -7.38 8.07 31.32
C ASP A 375 -7.79 9.54 31.12
N ILE A 376 -8.23 9.86 29.91
CA ILE A 376 -8.71 11.20 29.51
C ILE A 376 -9.97 11.57 30.30
N TYR A 377 -10.95 10.66 30.37
CA TYR A 377 -12.17 10.87 31.14
C TYR A 377 -11.86 11.07 32.62
N SER A 378 -10.99 10.23 33.20
CA SER A 378 -10.58 10.33 34.61
C SER A 378 -9.90 11.68 34.89
N TYR A 379 -9.02 12.13 34.01
CA TYR A 379 -8.43 13.46 34.10
C TYR A 379 -9.50 14.57 34.12
N CYS A 380 -10.49 14.50 33.22
CA CYS A 380 -11.54 15.52 33.15
C CYS A 380 -12.37 15.56 34.43
N ILE A 381 -12.83 14.43 34.98
CA ILE A 381 -13.63 14.41 36.21
C ILE A 381 -12.82 14.79 37.47
N GLU A 382 -11.50 14.59 37.46
CA GLU A 382 -10.58 14.98 38.55
C GLU A 382 -10.31 16.49 38.54
N ASN A 383 -10.36 17.12 37.37
CA ASN A 383 -9.95 18.52 37.17
C ASN A 383 -11.11 19.45 36.82
N SER A 384 -12.35 18.95 36.81
CA SER A 384 -13.56 19.72 36.54
C SER A 384 -14.69 19.39 37.53
N GLY A 385 -15.40 20.42 37.96
CA GLY A 385 -16.56 20.35 38.84
C GLY A 385 -17.68 21.27 38.36
N TYR A 386 -18.92 20.77 38.34
CA TYR A 386 -20.03 21.56 37.83
C TYR A 386 -20.39 22.68 38.80
N LYS A 387 -20.54 23.90 38.26
CA LYS A 387 -21.08 25.04 38.97
C LYS A 387 -21.90 25.87 38.00
N TYR A 388 -23.15 26.16 38.36
CA TYR A 388 -23.98 27.09 37.58
C TYR A 388 -23.36 28.49 37.67
N MET A 389 -22.70 28.92 36.60
CA MET A 389 -22.04 30.24 36.49
C MET A 389 -22.71 31.14 35.45
N GLU A 390 -23.32 30.53 34.44
CA GLU A 390 -24.10 31.20 33.41
C GLU A 390 -25.20 30.26 32.90
N LYS A 391 -26.19 30.83 32.20
CA LYS A 391 -27.21 30.04 31.50
C LYS A 391 -26.52 29.21 30.41
N THR A 392 -26.99 27.98 30.17
CA THR A 392 -26.49 27.20 29.04
C THR A 392 -26.73 27.95 27.73
N ARG A 393 -25.66 28.06 26.95
CA ARG A 393 -25.66 28.72 25.64
C ARG A 393 -26.24 27.82 24.57
N THR A 394 -26.83 28.43 23.54
CA THR A 394 -27.16 27.71 22.31
C THR A 394 -25.88 27.34 21.56
N LEU A 395 -25.98 26.41 20.60
CA LEU A 395 -24.83 26.05 19.77
C LEU A 395 -24.30 27.27 18.98
N GLU A 396 -25.20 28.09 18.43
CA GLU A 396 -24.84 29.32 17.71
C GLU A 396 -24.01 30.29 18.59
N GLU A 397 -24.42 30.50 19.84
CA GLU A 397 -23.68 31.35 20.80
C GLU A 397 -22.31 30.76 21.20
N ILE A 398 -22.17 29.43 21.16
CA ILE A 398 -20.91 28.73 21.40
C ILE A 398 -20.00 28.87 20.18
N GLU A 399 -20.51 28.65 18.98
CA GLU A 399 -19.76 28.76 17.72
C GLU A 399 -19.29 30.20 17.46
N GLU A 400 -20.14 31.20 17.74
CA GLU A 400 -19.77 32.61 17.66
C GLU A 400 -18.61 32.95 18.61
N LYS A 401 -18.61 32.36 19.82
CA LYS A 401 -17.55 32.59 20.81
C LYS A 401 -16.29 31.79 20.54
N GLY A 402 -16.41 30.62 19.92
CA GLY A 402 -15.34 29.70 19.55
C GLY A 402 -15.02 28.64 20.62
N TRP A 403 -14.89 27.39 20.19
CA TRP A 403 -14.58 26.25 21.06
C TRP A 403 -13.22 26.35 21.76
N THR A 404 -12.23 27.00 21.13
CA THR A 404 -10.92 27.31 21.71
C THR A 404 -11.05 28.03 23.06
N TYR A 405 -11.95 29.02 23.15
CA TYR A 405 -12.17 29.79 24.37
C TYR A 405 -12.67 28.90 25.52
N PHE A 406 -13.65 28.04 25.24
CA PHE A 406 -14.27 27.19 26.25
C PHE A 406 -13.33 26.08 26.73
N ALA A 407 -12.58 25.46 25.82
CA ALA A 407 -11.57 24.47 26.18
C ALA A 407 -10.42 25.11 26.98
N ASP A 408 -9.90 26.26 26.55
CA ASP A 408 -8.84 26.98 27.28
C ASP A 408 -9.28 27.35 28.70
N TYR A 409 -10.52 27.84 28.85
CA TYR A 409 -11.08 28.14 30.16
C TYR A 409 -11.17 26.89 31.04
N ALA A 410 -11.74 25.81 30.51
CA ALA A 410 -11.95 24.56 31.26
C ALA A 410 -10.64 23.88 31.67
N MET A 411 -9.58 24.03 30.87
CA MET A 411 -8.24 23.52 31.19
C MET A 411 -7.56 24.30 32.33
N LYS A 412 -7.99 25.54 32.61
CA LYS A 412 -7.39 26.43 33.62
C LYS A 412 -8.25 26.61 34.87
N ASN A 413 -9.51 26.21 34.84
CA ASN A 413 -10.47 26.47 35.91
C ASN A 413 -11.21 25.20 36.30
N TYR A 414 -11.27 24.93 37.60
CA TYR A 414 -11.96 23.75 38.12
C TYR A 414 -13.49 23.84 37.97
N PHE A 415 -14.09 25.02 38.08
CA PHE A 415 -15.54 25.17 38.01
C PHE A 415 -16.02 25.64 36.65
N SER A 416 -16.95 24.93 36.03
CA SER A 416 -17.54 25.27 34.74
C SER A 416 -18.95 24.67 34.55
N VAL A 417 -19.54 24.86 33.36
CA VAL A 417 -20.81 24.24 32.93
C VAL A 417 -20.57 23.26 31.78
N CYS A 418 -21.60 22.52 31.37
CA CYS A 418 -21.48 21.31 30.54
C CYS A 418 -20.67 21.48 29.25
N TYR A 419 -20.89 22.54 28.45
CA TYR A 419 -20.17 22.73 27.19
C TYR A 419 -18.68 23.07 27.37
N TYR A 420 -18.27 23.68 28.49
CA TYR A 420 -16.85 23.86 28.81
C TYR A 420 -16.18 22.50 29.08
N MET A 421 -16.84 21.65 29.85
CA MET A 421 -16.33 20.31 30.16
C MET A 421 -16.31 19.41 28.92
N ALA A 422 -17.34 19.52 28.07
CA ALA A 422 -17.37 18.84 26.79
C ALA A 422 -16.23 19.30 25.88
N ALA A 423 -15.94 20.60 25.83
CA ALA A 423 -14.83 21.16 25.06
C ALA A 423 -13.45 20.72 25.58
N GLN A 424 -13.29 20.60 26.90
CA GLN A 424 -12.06 20.08 27.54
C GLN A 424 -11.80 18.63 27.15
N MET A 425 -12.82 17.79 27.27
CA MET A 425 -12.68 16.37 26.96
C MET A 425 -12.51 16.15 25.45
N ASP A 426 -13.25 16.90 24.62
CA ASP A 426 -13.18 16.77 23.15
C ASP A 426 -11.79 17.07 22.61
N ILE A 427 -11.16 18.20 23.01
CA ILE A 427 -9.81 18.52 22.53
C ILE A 427 -8.79 17.46 22.95
N LEU A 428 -8.91 16.88 24.15
CA LEU A 428 -8.02 15.81 24.60
C LEU A 428 -8.24 14.51 23.80
N LEU A 429 -9.48 14.15 23.51
CA LEU A 429 -9.83 12.98 22.70
C LEU A 429 -9.33 13.15 21.26
N GLU A 430 -9.52 14.34 20.69
CA GLU A 430 -9.06 14.69 19.36
C GLU A 430 -7.54 14.60 19.25
N GLN A 431 -6.80 15.19 20.20
CA GLN A 431 -5.33 15.10 20.24
C GLN A 431 -4.82 13.68 20.56
N ALA A 432 -5.65 12.83 21.14
CA ALA A 432 -5.36 11.40 21.32
C ALA A 432 -5.70 10.56 20.07
N GLY A 433 -6.30 11.15 19.03
CA GLY A 433 -6.59 10.50 17.75
C GLY A 433 -7.91 9.73 17.71
N TYR A 434 -8.82 9.96 18.67
CA TYR A 434 -10.11 9.29 18.68
C TYR A 434 -11.10 9.94 17.72
N GLN A 435 -11.93 9.09 17.12
CA GLN A 435 -13.17 9.53 16.50
C GLN A 435 -14.16 9.94 17.60
N CYS A 436 -14.27 11.24 17.82
CA CYS A 436 -15.13 11.84 18.82
C CYS A 436 -16.01 12.95 18.23
N ARG A 437 -17.06 13.30 18.98
CA ARG A 437 -17.96 14.41 18.71
C ARG A 437 -18.59 14.91 20.00
N VAL A 438 -19.02 16.15 20.01
CA VAL A 438 -19.88 16.70 21.07
C VAL A 438 -21.33 16.45 20.69
N VAL A 439 -22.14 16.00 21.65
CA VAL A 439 -23.59 15.89 21.49
C VAL A 439 -24.22 17.16 22.04
N HIS A 440 -25.05 17.81 21.25
CA HIS A 440 -25.95 18.88 21.67
C HIS A 440 -27.36 18.31 21.81
N ALA A 441 -27.91 18.35 23.02
CA ALA A 441 -29.27 17.90 23.27
C ALA A 441 -29.99 18.86 24.21
N THR A 442 -31.31 18.72 24.29
CA THR A 442 -32.14 19.45 25.26
C THR A 442 -32.89 18.47 26.16
N HIS A 443 -33.11 18.88 27.40
CA HIS A 443 -34.05 18.23 28.31
C HIS A 443 -34.84 19.30 29.08
N GLY A 444 -35.74 18.91 30.00
CA GLY A 444 -36.70 19.80 30.65
C GLY A 444 -36.15 21.08 31.33
N SER A 445 -34.84 21.20 31.56
CA SER A 445 -34.19 22.42 32.09
C SER A 445 -33.35 23.22 31.09
N GLY A 446 -33.31 22.82 29.81
CA GLY A 446 -32.57 23.48 28.74
C GLY A 446 -31.55 22.57 28.06
N ASP A 447 -30.68 23.19 27.28
CA ASP A 447 -29.62 22.51 26.54
C ASP A 447 -28.57 21.88 27.46
N HIS A 448 -27.96 20.80 26.99
CA HIS A 448 -26.90 20.07 27.63
C HIS A 448 -25.92 19.51 26.59
N TYR A 449 -24.64 19.44 26.96
CA TYR A 449 -23.55 19.05 26.06
C TYR A 449 -22.64 18.01 26.73
N TRP A 450 -22.29 16.97 25.99
CA TRP A 450 -21.35 15.91 26.43
C TRP A 450 -20.62 15.31 25.23
N ASN A 451 -19.74 14.32 25.46
CA ASN A 451 -18.93 13.72 24.40
C ASN A 451 -19.44 12.34 24.00
N GLN A 452 -19.31 12.03 22.71
CA GLN A 452 -19.41 10.68 22.19
C GLN A 452 -18.09 10.26 21.57
N ILE A 453 -17.69 9.01 21.82
CA ILE A 453 -16.50 8.39 21.23
C ILE A 453 -16.90 7.11 20.51
N TYR A 454 -16.38 6.91 19.30
CA TYR A 454 -16.56 5.69 18.54
C TYR A 454 -15.56 4.63 19.00
N LEU A 455 -16.06 3.56 19.62
CA LEU A 455 -15.26 2.49 20.21
C LEU A 455 -15.84 1.14 19.76
N ASN A 456 -14.97 0.27 19.25
CA ASN A 456 -15.34 -1.11 18.87
C ASN A 456 -16.60 -1.18 17.99
N GLY A 457 -16.68 -0.30 16.98
CA GLY A 457 -17.81 -0.25 16.05
C GLY A 457 -19.05 0.49 16.55
N ASN A 458 -19.03 1.10 17.73
CA ASN A 458 -20.21 1.72 18.35
C ASN A 458 -19.91 3.11 18.93
N TRP A 459 -20.86 4.02 18.81
CA TRP A 459 -20.83 5.31 19.50
C TRP A 459 -21.19 5.15 20.98
N THR A 460 -20.31 5.60 21.86
CA THR A 460 -20.45 5.49 23.32
C THR A 460 -20.42 6.87 23.97
N ASN A 461 -21.24 7.09 25.00
CA ASN A 461 -21.42 8.40 25.62
C ASN A 461 -20.56 8.56 26.88
N TYR A 462 -19.91 9.71 27.01
CA TYR A 462 -19.14 10.14 28.16
C TYR A 462 -19.56 11.57 28.53
N ASP A 463 -19.98 11.75 29.78
CA ASP A 463 -20.43 13.03 30.28
C ASP A 463 -19.71 13.36 31.59
N VAL A 464 -18.79 14.32 31.52
CA VAL A 464 -18.02 14.79 32.68
C VAL A 464 -18.93 15.49 33.70
N THR A 465 -19.99 16.15 33.25
CA THR A 465 -20.94 16.89 34.09
C THR A 465 -21.74 15.93 34.98
N ASN A 466 -22.31 14.90 34.37
CA ASN A 466 -23.14 13.90 35.05
C ASN A 466 -22.35 12.67 35.51
N ARG A 467 -21.03 12.64 35.27
CA ARG A 467 -20.12 11.53 35.55
C ARG A 467 -20.54 10.22 34.89
N TRP A 468 -21.03 10.29 33.66
CA TRP A 468 -21.34 9.13 32.84
C TRP A 468 -20.12 8.64 32.09
N ARG A 469 -19.90 7.32 32.13
CA ARG A 469 -18.76 6.65 31.51
C ARG A 469 -19.24 5.48 30.68
N ASN A 470 -18.95 5.49 29.37
CA ASN A 470 -19.32 4.43 28.44
C ASN A 470 -20.83 4.09 28.47
N TYR A 471 -21.68 5.11 28.44
CA TYR A 471 -23.13 4.92 28.42
C TYR A 471 -23.62 4.66 26.99
N THR A 472 -24.49 3.67 26.85
CA THR A 472 -25.27 3.44 25.63
C THR A 472 -26.40 4.47 25.51
N TRP A 473 -26.98 4.60 24.32
CA TRP A 473 -28.14 5.47 24.12
C TRP A 473 -29.34 5.11 24.99
N ALA A 474 -29.61 3.81 25.18
CA ALA A 474 -30.70 3.36 26.05
C ALA A 474 -30.51 3.84 27.49
N GLN A 475 -29.28 3.73 28.00
CA GLN A 475 -28.95 4.21 29.34
C GLN A 475 -29.03 5.73 29.46
N MET A 476 -28.73 6.48 28.38
CA MET A 476 -28.90 7.95 28.36
C MET A 476 -30.36 8.36 28.45
N TYR A 477 -31.23 7.72 27.67
CA TYR A 477 -32.65 7.97 27.71
C TYR A 477 -33.26 7.67 29.09
N GLU A 478 -32.81 6.61 29.76
CA GLU A 478 -33.23 6.28 31.12
C GLU A 478 -32.70 7.28 32.16
N ALA A 479 -31.49 7.81 31.97
CA ALA A 479 -30.86 8.76 32.89
C ALA A 479 -31.42 10.18 32.80
N GLY A 480 -32.02 10.55 31.66
CA GLY A 480 -32.74 11.80 31.46
C GLY A 480 -33.43 11.80 30.09
N ASP A 481 -34.62 12.39 30.04
CA ASP A 481 -35.41 12.51 28.81
C ASP A 481 -34.77 13.55 27.86
N TYR A 482 -33.68 13.17 27.20
CA TYR A 482 -32.93 14.01 26.27
C TYR A 482 -33.43 13.84 24.84
N VAL A 483 -33.58 14.97 24.15
CA VAL A 483 -33.80 15.05 22.71
C VAL A 483 -32.53 15.58 22.06
N ILE A 484 -31.89 14.76 21.23
CA ILE A 484 -30.70 15.16 20.46
C ILE A 484 -31.12 16.23 19.45
N LEU A 485 -30.40 17.34 19.46
CA LEU A 485 -30.55 18.41 18.50
C LEU A 485 -29.50 18.24 17.39
N GLU A 486 -28.24 18.07 17.77
CA GLU A 486 -27.13 18.01 16.80
C GLU A 486 -25.91 17.22 17.30
N TYR A 487 -25.13 16.71 16.35
CA TYR A 487 -23.79 16.17 16.59
C TYR A 487 -22.75 17.15 16.09
N VAL A 488 -21.98 17.72 17.00
CA VAL A 488 -21.04 18.80 16.73
C VAL A 488 -19.64 18.22 16.65
N ARG A 489 -18.87 18.67 15.67
CA ARG A 489 -17.41 18.46 15.61
C ARG A 489 -16.74 19.81 15.88
N PRO A 490 -16.36 20.09 17.14
CA PRO A 490 -15.71 21.35 17.49
C PRO A 490 -14.53 21.67 16.59
N GLU A 491 -14.44 22.92 16.15
CA GLU A 491 -13.28 23.45 15.45
C GLU A 491 -12.51 24.36 16.41
N TYR A 492 -11.27 23.97 16.72
CA TYR A 492 -10.36 24.74 17.55
C TYR A 492 -9.45 25.57 16.67
N LYS A 493 -9.80 26.85 16.51
CA LYS A 493 -9.11 27.83 15.67
C LYS A 493 -8.82 29.13 16.40
#